data_AF-A0A947JZY7-F1
#
_entry.id   AF-A0A947JZY7-F1
#
_cell.length_a   1.000
_cell.length_b   1.000
_cell.length_c   1.000
_cell.angle_alpha   90.00
_cell.angle_beta   90.00
_cell.angle_gamma   90.00
#
_symmetry.space_group_name_H-M   'P 1'
#
loop_
_entity.id
_entity.type
_entity.pdbx_description
1 polymer ?
#
loop_
_entity_poly.entity_id
_entity_poly.type
_entity_poly.pdbx_seq_one_letter_code
_entity_poly.pdbx_strand_id
1 'polypeptide(L)'
;MANVTVIGAQWGDEGKGKIVDWLASRADAVVRFQGGHNAGHTLVVGETVYKLSLLPSGIVTGTLSIIGNGVVLDPWHLKAEIAKLEGQGVSITPENFAIADNCPLILPLHRDLDGLRETAAGAGKIGTTGRGIGPAYEDKVGRRAIRVCDLAHLDHLEPQLDRLCAHHDALRAGFDQPPIDRAALLAELREIAPSVLQYAQPVWKRLKKVRKAGARILFEGAQGVLLDVDHGTYPYVTSSNTVAASAASGSGLGPGAIGYVLGIAKAYTTRVGGGPFPTELHDEIGQLIGDRGREFGTNTGRRRRCGWFDAVLTRQA
;
A
#
# COMPACT_ATOMS: atom_id res chain seq x y z
N MET A 1 -10.38 -20.44 15.63
CA MET A 1 -11.16 -19.72 14.60
C MET A 1 -10.21 -19.08 13.60
N ALA A 2 -10.56 -19.07 12.33
CA ALA A 2 -9.61 -18.89 11.23
C ALA A 2 -9.38 -17.41 10.91
N ASN A 3 -8.13 -16.99 10.96
CA ASN A 3 -7.69 -15.77 10.27
C ASN A 3 -7.93 -15.91 8.78
N VAL A 4 -8.10 -14.80 8.07
CA VAL A 4 -8.30 -14.78 6.63
C VAL A 4 -7.33 -13.79 5.99
N THR A 5 -6.65 -14.20 4.93
CA THR A 5 -5.79 -13.33 4.12
C THR A 5 -6.43 -13.15 2.75
N VAL A 6 -6.79 -11.91 2.41
CA VAL A 6 -7.40 -11.58 1.12
C VAL A 6 -6.34 -11.04 0.16
N ILE A 7 -6.18 -11.66 -1.00
CA ILE A 7 -5.24 -11.24 -2.05
C ILE A 7 -5.96 -11.10 -3.40
N GLY A 8 -5.38 -10.33 -4.31
CA GLY A 8 -5.88 -10.21 -5.69
C GLY A 8 -5.17 -11.24 -6.55
N ALA A 9 -5.90 -12.03 -7.34
CA ALA A 9 -5.33 -13.08 -8.17
C ALA A 9 -4.86 -12.59 -9.56
N GLN A 10 -4.97 -11.28 -9.84
CA GLN A 10 -4.69 -10.69 -11.15
C GLN A 10 -3.72 -9.49 -11.00
N TRP A 11 -3.87 -8.42 -11.80
CA TRP A 11 -3.03 -7.21 -11.74
C TRP A 11 -3.60 -6.10 -10.85
N GLY A 12 -4.29 -6.47 -9.77
CA GLY A 12 -5.00 -5.52 -8.93
C GLY A 12 -6.36 -5.14 -9.50
N ASP A 13 -7.15 -4.42 -8.70
CA ASP A 13 -8.52 -4.00 -9.05
C ASP A 13 -9.57 -5.12 -9.18
N GLU A 14 -9.35 -6.29 -8.59
CA GLU A 14 -10.28 -7.42 -8.64
C GLU A 14 -11.56 -7.21 -7.81
N GLY A 15 -11.74 -6.02 -7.23
CA GLY A 15 -12.87 -5.72 -6.34
C GLY A 15 -12.67 -6.17 -4.90
N LYS A 16 -11.42 -6.42 -4.47
CA LYS A 16 -11.06 -6.79 -3.08
C LYS A 16 -11.79 -5.96 -2.03
N GLY A 17 -11.87 -4.65 -2.23
CA GLY A 17 -12.50 -3.72 -1.29
C GLY A 17 -13.89 -4.14 -0.84
N LYS A 18 -14.75 -4.63 -1.74
CA LYS A 18 -16.12 -5.06 -1.41
C LYS A 18 -16.15 -6.31 -0.53
N ILE A 19 -15.26 -7.26 -0.82
CA ILE A 19 -15.16 -8.51 -0.05
C ILE A 19 -14.49 -8.26 1.29
N VAL A 20 -13.46 -7.41 1.30
CA VAL A 20 -12.76 -6.96 2.50
C VAL A 20 -13.72 -6.19 3.42
N ASP A 21 -14.58 -5.33 2.89
CA ASP A 21 -15.64 -4.63 3.66
C ASP A 21 -16.54 -5.63 4.40
N TRP A 22 -17.10 -6.57 3.64
CA TRP A 22 -17.97 -7.61 4.18
C TRP A 22 -17.26 -8.47 5.23
N LEU A 23 -16.00 -8.86 5.00
CA LEU A 23 -15.20 -9.62 5.97
C LEU A 23 -14.80 -8.78 7.19
N ALA A 24 -14.53 -7.49 7.01
CA ALA A 24 -14.11 -6.58 8.08
C ALA A 24 -15.22 -6.40 9.13
N SER A 25 -16.48 -6.40 8.72
CA SER A 25 -17.64 -6.40 9.64
C SER A 25 -17.70 -7.63 10.57
N ARG A 26 -16.96 -8.69 10.23
CA ARG A 26 -16.85 -9.94 11.00
C ARG A 26 -15.46 -10.16 11.57
N ALA A 27 -14.53 -9.24 11.35
CA ALA A 27 -13.19 -9.32 11.88
C ALA A 27 -13.12 -8.57 13.20
N ASP A 28 -12.27 -9.05 14.10
CA ASP A 28 -11.98 -8.36 15.34
C ASP A 28 -10.73 -7.46 15.18
N ALA A 29 -9.92 -7.72 14.14
CA ALA A 29 -8.85 -6.84 13.68
C ALA A 29 -8.63 -6.94 12.16
N VAL A 30 -8.27 -5.83 11.52
CA VAL A 30 -7.90 -5.75 10.10
C VAL A 30 -6.46 -5.23 9.97
N VAL A 31 -5.65 -5.91 9.17
CA VAL A 31 -4.21 -5.64 9.05
C VAL A 31 -3.82 -5.42 7.59
N ARG A 32 -3.32 -4.22 7.27
CA ARG A 32 -2.60 -3.96 6.02
C ARG A 32 -1.15 -4.36 6.20
N PHE A 33 -0.64 -5.24 5.34
CA PHE A 33 0.70 -5.84 5.54
C PHE A 33 1.73 -5.44 4.49
N GLN A 34 1.35 -4.79 3.40
CA GLN A 34 2.26 -4.36 2.35
C GLN A 34 1.72 -3.18 1.54
N GLY A 35 2.59 -2.63 0.71
CA GLY A 35 2.31 -1.54 -0.22
C GLY A 35 2.39 -0.22 0.52
N GLY A 36 1.59 0.74 0.08
CA GLY A 36 1.42 2.01 0.78
C GLY A 36 0.10 2.62 0.37
N HIS A 37 0.12 3.95 0.23
CA HIS A 37 -1.02 4.66 -0.30
C HIS A 37 -1.20 4.47 -1.81
N ASN A 38 -0.43 3.63 -2.51
CA ASN A 38 -0.66 3.27 -3.91
C ASN A 38 -1.79 2.27 -4.14
N ALA A 39 -2.31 1.68 -3.07
CA ALA A 39 -3.58 1.01 -3.11
C ALA A 39 -4.71 2.02 -2.91
N GLY A 40 -5.89 1.67 -3.42
CA GLY A 40 -7.10 2.38 -3.10
C GLY A 40 -8.28 1.44 -3.19
N HIS A 41 -9.21 1.53 -2.26
CA HIS A 41 -10.48 0.86 -2.35
C HIS A 41 -11.61 1.76 -1.86
N THR A 42 -12.79 1.57 -2.44
CA THR A 42 -13.99 2.31 -2.08
C THR A 42 -14.89 1.39 -1.28
N LEU A 43 -15.28 1.83 -0.09
CA LEU A 43 -16.24 1.18 0.78
C LEU A 43 -17.57 1.93 0.71
N VAL A 44 -18.66 1.20 0.87
CA VAL A 44 -20.00 1.78 0.96
C VAL A 44 -20.63 1.23 2.23
N VAL A 45 -20.71 2.07 3.27
CA VAL A 45 -21.29 1.69 4.56
C VAL A 45 -22.57 2.49 4.74
N GLY A 46 -23.70 1.78 4.73
CA GLY A 46 -25.02 2.41 4.62
C GLY A 46 -25.13 3.17 3.30
N GLU A 47 -25.36 4.48 3.38
CA GLU A 47 -25.45 5.38 2.22
C GLU A 47 -24.14 6.16 1.96
N THR A 48 -23.14 6.02 2.84
CA THR A 48 -21.91 6.82 2.78
C THR A 48 -20.80 6.08 2.05
N VAL A 49 -20.13 6.80 1.14
CA VAL A 49 -18.99 6.29 0.38
C VAL A 49 -17.68 6.76 1.02
N TYR A 50 -16.85 5.80 1.41
CA TYR A 50 -15.51 6.04 1.96
C TYR A 50 -14.46 5.61 0.95
N LYS A 51 -13.47 6.47 0.70
CA LYS A 51 -12.34 6.16 -0.18
C LYS A 51 -11.08 6.08 0.67
N LEU A 52 -10.55 4.87 0.80
CA LEU A 52 -9.35 4.54 1.57
C LEU A 52 -8.19 4.18 0.63
N SER A 53 -6.97 4.42 1.10
CA SER A 53 -5.71 4.16 0.43
C SER A 53 -4.72 3.50 1.38
N LEU A 54 -4.38 4.15 2.50
CA LEU A 54 -3.39 3.63 3.45
C LEU A 54 -4.08 2.93 4.63
N LEU A 55 -5.13 3.54 5.17
CA LEU A 55 -5.88 2.98 6.30
C LEU A 55 -6.57 1.66 5.93
N PRO A 56 -6.50 0.63 6.79
CA PRO A 56 -7.26 -0.61 6.62
C PRO A 56 -8.76 -0.36 6.63
N SER A 57 -9.52 -1.18 5.89
CA SER A 57 -10.97 -1.00 5.71
C SER A 57 -11.79 -0.96 7.01
N GLY A 58 -11.36 -1.73 8.02
CA GLY A 58 -12.06 -1.90 9.29
C GLY A 58 -12.19 -0.61 10.10
N ILE A 59 -11.40 0.43 9.80
CA ILE A 59 -11.39 1.67 10.57
C ILE A 59 -12.75 2.38 10.48
N VAL A 60 -13.44 2.26 9.34
CA VAL A 60 -14.74 2.88 9.10
C VAL A 60 -15.82 2.32 10.03
N THR A 61 -15.71 1.05 10.42
CA THR A 61 -16.64 0.39 11.34
C THR A 61 -16.15 0.38 12.78
N GLY A 62 -15.04 1.07 13.08
CA GLY A 62 -14.42 1.08 14.41
C GLY A 62 -13.67 -0.22 14.78
N THR A 63 -13.52 -1.15 13.84
CA THR A 63 -12.75 -2.38 14.03
C THR A 63 -11.26 -2.05 14.16
N LEU A 64 -10.56 -2.75 15.06
CA LEU A 64 -9.13 -2.54 15.27
C LEU A 64 -8.37 -2.66 13.95
N SER A 65 -7.80 -1.56 13.49
CA SER A 65 -7.12 -1.43 12.22
C SER A 65 -5.63 -1.20 12.43
N ILE A 66 -4.81 -1.97 11.73
CA ILE A 66 -3.37 -2.03 11.95
C ILE A 66 -2.63 -1.88 10.63
N ILE A 67 -1.69 -0.94 10.58
CA ILE A 67 -0.67 -0.86 9.54
C ILE A 67 0.55 -1.66 10.01
N GLY A 68 0.83 -2.77 9.33
CA GLY A 68 1.97 -3.64 9.59
C GLY A 68 3.27 -3.12 9.00
N ASN A 69 4.39 -3.65 9.50
CA ASN A 69 5.77 -3.25 9.17
C ASN A 69 6.19 -3.47 7.71
N GLY A 70 5.38 -4.21 6.92
CA GLY A 70 5.64 -4.38 5.50
C GLY A 70 5.20 -3.19 4.65
N VAL A 71 4.39 -2.28 5.19
CA VAL A 71 3.89 -1.06 4.51
C VAL A 71 4.96 0.03 4.46
N VAL A 72 5.05 0.76 3.34
CA VAL A 72 5.74 2.07 3.24
C VAL A 72 4.73 3.20 3.48
N LEU A 73 5.01 4.03 4.48
CA LEU A 73 4.04 4.98 5.04
C LEU A 73 4.38 6.43 4.64
N ASP A 74 3.48 7.08 3.90
CA ASP A 74 3.54 8.54 3.70
C ASP A 74 2.80 9.22 4.88
N PRO A 75 3.51 9.93 5.77
CA PRO A 75 2.91 10.48 6.98
C PRO A 75 1.98 11.67 6.68
N TRP A 76 2.25 12.45 5.64
CA TRP A 76 1.38 13.55 5.21
C TRP A 76 0.09 13.02 4.59
N HIS A 77 0.19 11.97 3.76
CA HIS A 77 -0.99 11.30 3.22
C HIS A 77 -1.85 10.69 4.33
N LEU A 78 -1.23 10.02 5.32
CA LEU A 78 -1.94 9.46 6.46
C LEU A 78 -2.73 10.54 7.21
N LYS A 79 -2.08 11.67 7.56
CA LYS A 79 -2.74 12.78 8.27
C LYS A 79 -3.94 13.33 7.49
N ALA A 80 -3.78 13.52 6.17
CA ALA A 80 -4.87 13.97 5.32
C ALA A 80 -6.02 12.96 5.20
N GLU A 81 -5.69 11.67 5.12
CA GLU A 81 -6.67 10.59 5.05
C GLU A 81 -7.47 10.46 6.36
N ILE A 82 -6.79 10.53 7.52
CA ILE A 82 -7.44 10.54 8.84
C ILE A 82 -8.41 11.72 8.95
N ALA A 83 -7.94 12.95 8.70
CA ALA A 83 -8.76 14.15 8.81
C ALA A 83 -10.00 14.11 7.90
N LYS A 84 -9.87 13.53 6.70
CA LYS A 84 -10.99 13.33 5.79
C LYS A 84 -12.03 12.38 6.37
N LEU A 85 -11.61 11.25 6.94
CA LEU A 85 -12.53 10.27 7.51
C LEU A 85 -13.19 10.77 8.79
N GLU A 86 -12.46 11.49 9.63
CA GLU A 86 -13.01 12.16 10.82
C GLU A 86 -14.07 13.20 10.42
N GLY A 87 -13.83 13.95 9.34
CA GLY A 87 -14.83 14.85 8.75
C GLY A 87 -16.08 14.13 8.20
N GLN A 88 -16.00 12.81 7.96
CA GLN A 88 -17.13 11.95 7.60
C GLN A 88 -17.72 11.18 8.81
N GLY A 89 -17.32 11.54 10.03
CA GLY A 89 -17.84 10.96 11.29
C GLY A 89 -17.15 9.68 11.76
N VAL A 90 -16.02 9.28 11.16
CA VAL A 90 -15.26 8.10 11.60
C VAL A 90 -14.36 8.47 12.77
N SER A 91 -14.45 7.72 13.88
CA SER A 91 -13.56 7.92 15.03
C SER A 91 -12.26 7.12 14.86
N ILE A 92 -11.11 7.79 14.90
CA ILE A 92 -9.79 7.17 14.73
C ILE A 92 -8.93 7.49 15.95
N THR A 93 -8.71 6.50 16.80
CA THR A 93 -8.03 6.66 18.10
C THR A 93 -6.95 5.59 18.30
N PRO A 94 -6.00 5.77 19.23
CA PRO A 94 -5.00 4.74 19.53
C PRO A 94 -5.59 3.38 19.97
N GLU A 95 -6.83 3.38 20.45
CA GLU A 95 -7.59 2.18 20.82
C GLU A 95 -8.00 1.35 19.60
N ASN A 96 -8.40 1.98 18.49
CA ASN A 96 -8.85 1.28 17.29
C ASN A 96 -7.88 1.36 16.11
N PHE A 97 -6.79 2.13 16.22
CA PHE A 97 -5.79 2.26 15.16
C PHE A 97 -4.36 2.12 15.69
N ALA A 98 -3.51 1.45 14.92
CA ALA A 98 -2.09 1.29 15.25
C ALA A 98 -1.20 1.23 14.00
N ILE A 99 0.00 1.76 14.14
CA ILE A 99 1.04 1.74 13.11
C ILE A 99 2.26 1.02 13.67
N ALA A 100 2.86 0.12 12.90
CA ALA A 100 4.11 -0.50 13.27
C ALA A 100 5.21 0.57 13.33
N ASP A 101 5.85 0.68 14.49
CA ASP A 101 6.95 1.60 14.76
C ASP A 101 8.13 1.45 13.77
N ASN A 102 8.31 0.27 13.19
CA ASN A 102 9.36 -0.03 12.23
C ASN A 102 8.92 0.07 10.75
N CYS A 103 7.76 0.68 10.46
CA CYS A 103 7.37 1.00 9.08
C CYS A 103 8.36 2.00 8.45
N PRO A 104 8.91 1.73 7.26
CA PRO A 104 9.65 2.74 6.49
C PRO A 104 8.73 3.89 6.07
N LEU A 105 9.28 5.10 6.05
CA LEU A 105 8.60 6.32 5.63
C LEU A 105 8.79 6.58 4.13
N ILE A 106 7.73 7.09 3.51
CA ILE A 106 7.79 7.77 2.22
C ILE A 106 8.04 9.25 2.51
N LEU A 107 9.16 9.76 2.01
CA LEU A 107 9.58 11.15 2.15
C LEU A 107 9.36 11.90 0.83
N PRO A 108 9.34 13.25 0.82
CA PRO A 108 9.17 14.03 -0.42
C PRO A 108 10.14 13.62 -1.53
N LEU A 109 11.41 13.40 -1.19
CA LEU A 109 12.46 12.94 -2.11
C LEU A 109 12.12 11.62 -2.82
N HIS A 110 11.35 10.72 -2.20
CA HIS A 110 10.92 9.47 -2.82
C HIS A 110 9.89 9.72 -3.94
N ARG A 111 8.99 10.69 -3.73
CA ARG A 111 7.97 11.07 -4.72
C ARG A 111 8.62 11.76 -5.90
N ASP A 112 9.56 12.66 -5.64
CA ASP A 112 10.38 13.31 -6.66
C ASP A 112 11.11 12.25 -7.51
N LEU A 113 11.84 11.33 -6.87
CA LEU A 113 12.63 10.33 -7.56
C LEU A 113 11.78 9.37 -8.41
N ASP A 114 10.60 8.98 -7.92
CA ASP A 114 9.63 8.16 -8.66
C ASP A 114 9.21 8.89 -9.96
N GLY A 115 8.87 10.19 -9.86
CA GLY A 115 8.52 11.02 -11.01
C GLY A 115 9.67 11.25 -12.00
N LEU A 116 10.88 11.49 -11.50
CA LEU A 116 12.08 11.68 -12.32
C LEU A 116 12.42 10.41 -13.11
N ARG A 117 12.42 9.25 -12.45
CA ARG A 117 12.70 7.95 -13.09
C ARG A 117 11.66 7.61 -14.15
N GLU A 118 10.38 7.80 -13.86
CA GLU A 118 9.33 7.58 -14.87
C GLU A 118 9.51 8.53 -16.07
N THR A 119 9.80 9.81 -15.82
CA THR A 119 10.00 10.79 -16.91
C THR A 119 11.17 10.39 -17.80
N ALA A 120 12.32 10.04 -17.20
CA ALA A 120 13.51 9.62 -17.91
C ALA A 120 13.35 8.29 -18.66
N ALA A 121 12.51 7.38 -18.17
CA ALA A 121 12.25 6.09 -18.82
C ALA A 121 11.53 6.23 -20.18
N GLY A 122 10.90 7.37 -20.47
CA GLY A 122 10.31 7.64 -21.79
C GLY A 122 9.28 6.57 -22.22
N ALA A 123 9.60 5.80 -23.26
CA ALA A 123 8.75 4.71 -23.74
C ALA A 123 8.80 3.45 -22.85
N GLY A 124 9.84 3.31 -22.02
CA GLY A 124 10.05 2.22 -21.07
C GLY A 124 9.40 2.42 -19.70
N LYS A 125 8.48 3.39 -19.56
CA LYS A 125 7.76 3.68 -18.31
C LYS A 125 7.06 2.43 -17.77
N ILE A 126 7.13 2.25 -16.45
CA ILE A 126 6.37 1.21 -15.75
C ILE A 126 4.90 1.64 -15.65
N GLY A 127 4.65 2.94 -15.48
CA GLY A 127 3.35 3.49 -15.13
C GLY A 127 3.14 3.43 -13.62
N THR A 128 4.11 3.90 -12.84
CA THR A 128 4.01 3.94 -11.38
C THR A 128 2.90 4.90 -10.94
N THR A 129 2.53 4.84 -9.66
CA THR A 129 1.55 5.78 -9.11
C THR A 129 2.13 7.17 -8.82
N GLY A 130 3.43 7.41 -9.01
CA GLY A 130 4.10 8.67 -8.65
C GLY A 130 4.03 8.98 -7.16
N ARG A 131 4.00 7.94 -6.32
CA ARG A 131 3.76 8.04 -4.86
C ARG A 131 5.00 7.74 -4.05
N GLY A 132 6.15 7.47 -4.69
CA GLY A 132 7.40 7.18 -4.00
C GLY A 132 7.47 5.78 -3.39
N ILE A 133 6.61 4.85 -3.82
CA ILE A 133 6.55 3.48 -3.28
C ILE A 133 7.85 2.72 -3.57
N GLY A 134 8.27 2.74 -4.84
CA GLY A 134 9.47 2.04 -5.28
C GLY A 134 10.73 2.54 -4.57
N PRO A 135 11.02 3.86 -4.63
CA PRO A 135 12.15 4.44 -3.90
C PRO A 135 12.13 4.15 -2.39
N ALA A 136 10.97 4.21 -1.73
CA ALA A 136 10.89 3.89 -0.30
C ALA A 136 11.20 2.42 0.01
N TYR A 137 10.75 1.47 -0.83
CA TYR A 137 11.13 0.07 -0.69
C TYR A 137 12.61 -0.17 -1.02
N GLU A 138 13.16 0.55 -2.00
CA GLU A 138 14.59 0.51 -2.33
C GLU A 138 15.43 0.92 -1.11
N ASP A 139 15.04 1.99 -0.43
CA ASP A 139 15.70 2.48 0.79
C ASP A 139 15.57 1.49 1.96
N LYS A 140 14.43 0.80 2.05
CA LYS A 140 14.23 -0.26 3.06
C LYS A 140 15.25 -1.38 2.86
N VAL A 141 15.38 -1.93 1.64
CA VAL A 141 16.32 -3.02 1.36
C VAL A 141 17.77 -2.54 1.31
N GLY A 142 17.99 -1.27 0.92
CA GLY A 142 19.26 -0.57 1.00
C GLY A 142 19.69 -0.21 2.43
N ARG A 143 18.85 -0.50 3.44
CA ARG A 143 19.11 -0.27 4.88
C ARG A 143 19.39 1.21 5.21
N ARG A 144 18.74 2.13 4.49
CA ARG A 144 18.87 3.58 4.63
C ARG A 144 17.54 4.31 4.85
N ALA A 145 16.41 3.58 4.82
CA ALA A 145 15.10 4.16 5.09
C ALA A 145 15.00 4.73 6.51
N ILE A 146 14.46 5.94 6.61
CA ILE A 146 13.92 6.49 7.85
C ILE A 146 12.60 5.76 8.15
N ARG A 147 12.37 5.41 9.41
CA ARG A 147 11.20 4.66 9.87
C ARG A 147 10.37 5.47 10.86
N VAL A 148 9.15 5.02 11.14
CA VAL A 148 8.24 5.70 12.09
C VAL A 148 8.88 5.91 13.47
N CYS A 149 9.65 4.95 13.98
CA CYS A 149 10.33 5.07 15.27
C CYS A 149 11.39 6.18 15.31
N ASP A 150 12.00 6.50 14.16
CA ASP A 150 13.00 7.58 14.08
C ASP A 150 12.35 8.96 14.29
N LEU A 151 11.04 9.11 14.06
CA LEU A 151 10.30 10.35 14.32
C LEU A 151 10.29 10.74 15.81
N ALA A 152 10.50 9.78 16.72
CA ALA A 152 10.62 10.06 18.15
C ALA A 152 12.02 10.58 18.55
N HIS A 153 13.00 10.52 17.64
CA HIS A 153 14.41 10.79 17.92
C HIS A 153 15.03 11.70 16.85
N LEU A 154 14.28 12.69 16.39
CA LEU A 154 14.70 13.58 15.28
C LEU A 154 15.99 14.36 15.56
N ASP A 155 16.29 14.64 16.83
CA ASP A 155 17.54 15.32 17.22
C ASP A 155 18.79 14.43 17.09
N HIS A 156 18.60 13.13 16.79
CA HIS A 156 19.67 12.16 16.53
C HIS A 156 19.57 11.52 15.15
N LEU A 157 18.83 12.15 14.22
CA LEU A 157 18.57 11.62 12.88
C LEU A 157 19.74 11.79 11.89
N GLU A 158 20.77 12.54 12.26
CA GLU A 158 21.92 12.87 11.40
C GLU A 158 22.54 11.64 10.71
N PRO A 159 22.86 10.53 11.40
CA PRO A 159 23.45 9.36 10.74
C PRO A 159 22.52 8.68 9.72
N GLN A 160 21.21 8.75 9.93
CA GLN A 160 20.21 8.27 8.97
C GLN A 160 20.14 9.21 7.76
N LEU A 161 20.08 10.52 8.01
CA LEU A 161 20.07 11.54 6.95
C LEU A 161 21.35 11.50 6.11
N ASP A 162 22.52 11.31 6.70
CA ASP A 162 23.78 11.21 5.97
C ASP A 162 23.77 10.05 4.97
N ARG A 163 23.36 8.86 5.42
CA ARG A 163 23.26 7.68 4.55
C ARG A 163 22.20 7.84 3.46
N LEU A 164 21.08 8.46 3.80
CA LEU A 164 19.99 8.74 2.88
C LEU A 164 20.44 9.73 1.79
N CYS A 165 20.99 10.89 2.20
CA CYS A 165 21.42 11.96 1.31
C CYS A 165 22.61 11.53 0.45
N ALA A 166 23.58 10.79 1.00
CA ALA A 166 24.72 10.28 0.21
C ALA A 166 24.29 9.45 -1.01
N HIS A 167 23.19 8.70 -0.89
CA HIS A 167 22.62 7.96 -2.01
C HIS A 167 21.78 8.85 -2.92
N HIS A 168 20.83 9.60 -2.36
CA HIS A 168 19.85 10.34 -3.14
C HIS A 168 20.43 11.60 -3.80
N ASP A 169 21.39 12.30 -3.19
CA ASP A 169 22.03 13.47 -3.80
C ASP A 169 22.83 13.07 -5.05
N ALA A 170 23.48 11.90 -5.04
CA ALA A 170 24.16 11.37 -6.22
C ALA A 170 23.17 11.05 -7.36
N LEU A 171 22.02 10.46 -7.03
CA LEU A 171 20.95 10.22 -8.01
C LEU A 171 20.35 11.53 -8.54
N ARG A 172 20.08 12.48 -7.66
CA ARG A 172 19.53 13.80 -8.00
C ARG A 172 20.46 14.57 -8.91
N ALA A 173 21.76 14.54 -8.65
CA ALA A 173 22.76 15.12 -9.55
C ALA A 173 22.70 14.50 -10.96
N GLY A 174 22.48 13.18 -11.07
CA GLY A 174 22.27 12.50 -12.35
C GLY A 174 21.00 12.89 -13.11
N PHE A 175 20.05 13.59 -12.45
CA PHE A 175 18.84 14.14 -13.04
C PHE A 175 18.84 15.68 -13.07
N ASP A 176 20.02 16.31 -12.91
CA ASP A 176 20.17 17.77 -12.85
C ASP A 176 19.28 18.44 -11.78
N GLN A 177 19.08 17.75 -10.66
CA GLN A 177 18.31 18.24 -9.51
C GLN A 177 19.22 18.72 -8.39
N PRO A 178 18.81 19.76 -7.62
CA PRO A 178 19.56 20.21 -6.46
C PRO A 178 19.60 19.10 -5.38
N PRO A 179 20.63 19.09 -4.51
CA PRO A 179 20.70 18.17 -3.38
C PRO A 179 19.51 18.37 -2.43
N ILE A 180 19.25 17.38 -1.60
CA ILE A 180 18.18 17.41 -0.61
C ILE A 180 18.45 18.52 0.41
N ASP A 181 17.46 19.40 0.62
CA ASP A 181 17.48 20.34 1.72
C ASP A 181 17.18 19.61 3.03
N ARG A 182 18.25 19.30 3.77
CA ARG A 182 18.19 18.58 5.05
C ARG A 182 17.44 19.36 6.11
N ALA A 183 17.60 20.69 6.15
CA ALA A 183 16.99 21.53 7.17
C ALA A 183 15.48 21.60 6.96
N ALA A 184 15.05 21.78 5.70
CA ALA A 184 13.64 21.74 5.34
C ALA A 184 13.01 20.38 5.64
N LEU A 185 13.66 19.28 5.22
CA LEU A 185 13.15 17.93 5.48
C LEU A 185 13.00 17.66 6.98
N LEU A 186 13.98 18.05 7.80
CA LEU A 186 13.92 17.86 9.25
C LEU A 186 12.82 18.71 9.90
N ALA A 187 12.59 19.94 9.41
CA ALA A 187 11.51 20.78 9.87
C ALA A 187 10.13 20.16 9.56
N GLU A 188 9.92 19.67 8.33
CA GLU A 188 8.68 18.99 7.94
C GLU A 188 8.46 17.70 8.77
N LEU A 189 9.52 16.94 9.03
CA LEU A 189 9.45 15.74 9.87
C LEU A 189 9.07 16.07 11.32
N ARG A 190 9.62 17.16 11.88
CA ARG A 190 9.25 17.64 13.22
C ARG A 190 7.78 18.05 13.30
N GLU A 191 7.27 18.70 12.26
CA GLU A 191 5.86 19.11 12.20
C GLU A 191 4.91 17.90 12.13
N ILE A 192 5.24 16.89 11.30
CA ILE A 192 4.35 15.76 11.06
C ILE A 192 4.43 14.69 12.17
N ALA A 193 5.56 14.57 12.87
CA ALA A 193 5.83 13.50 13.84
C ALA A 193 4.71 13.28 14.89
N PRO A 194 4.17 14.31 15.58
CA PRO A 194 3.14 14.10 16.60
C PRO A 194 1.89 13.40 16.06
N SER A 195 1.50 13.71 14.82
CA SER A 195 0.30 13.13 14.18
C SER A 195 0.42 11.63 13.90
N VAL A 196 1.64 11.14 13.73
CA VAL A 196 1.94 9.72 13.46
C VAL A 196 2.27 8.97 14.75
N LEU A 197 3.10 9.56 15.62
CA LEU A 197 3.62 8.92 16.81
C LEU A 197 2.55 8.52 17.82
N GLN A 198 1.42 9.23 17.87
CA GLN A 198 0.29 8.86 18.72
C GLN A 198 -0.29 7.46 18.42
N TYR A 199 -0.08 6.95 17.20
CA TYR A 199 -0.54 5.61 16.79
C TYR A 199 0.61 4.59 16.70
N ALA A 200 1.86 5.04 16.80
CA ALA A 200 3.04 4.22 16.61
C ALA A 200 3.27 3.28 17.80
N GLN A 201 3.44 1.98 17.53
CA GLN A 201 3.74 1.00 18.56
C GLN A 201 4.37 -0.28 17.98
N PRO A 202 4.95 -1.16 18.83
CA PRO A 202 5.39 -2.49 18.41
C PRO A 202 4.20 -3.39 18.05
N VAL A 203 3.68 -3.23 16.83
CA VAL A 203 2.45 -3.88 16.34
C VAL A 203 2.48 -5.40 16.47
N TRP A 204 3.64 -6.03 16.27
CA TRP A 204 3.80 -7.48 16.44
C TRP A 204 3.42 -7.95 17.85
N LYS A 205 3.67 -7.14 18.90
CA LYS A 205 3.26 -7.45 20.28
C LYS A 205 1.75 -7.36 20.43
N ARG A 206 1.13 -6.32 19.86
CA ARG A 206 -0.32 -6.10 19.89
C ARG A 206 -1.04 -7.23 19.16
N LEU A 207 -0.60 -7.56 17.94
CA LEU A 207 -1.15 -8.66 17.13
C LEU A 207 -0.96 -10.02 17.80
N LYS A 208 0.16 -10.27 18.48
CA LYS A 208 0.35 -11.49 19.26
C LYS A 208 -0.69 -11.64 20.37
N LYS A 209 -1.04 -10.53 21.06
CA LYS A 209 -2.11 -10.53 22.08
C LYS A 209 -3.49 -10.78 21.46
N VAL A 210 -3.82 -10.07 20.38
CA VAL A 210 -5.07 -10.24 19.61
C VAL A 210 -5.23 -11.69 19.17
N ARG A 211 -4.19 -12.27 18.56
CA ARG A 211 -4.19 -13.68 18.13
C ARG A 211 -4.32 -14.65 19.31
N LYS A 212 -3.62 -14.43 20.41
CA LYS A 212 -3.69 -15.29 21.61
C LYS A 212 -5.09 -15.29 22.24
N ALA A 213 -5.81 -14.18 22.12
CA ALA A 213 -7.21 -14.07 22.57
C ALA A 213 -8.21 -14.80 21.66
N GLY A 214 -7.75 -15.44 20.56
CA GLY A 214 -8.62 -16.15 19.62
C GLY A 214 -9.41 -15.24 18.67
N ALA A 215 -9.06 -13.96 18.61
CA ALA A 215 -9.68 -12.96 17.75
C ALA A 215 -9.49 -13.28 16.26
N ARG A 216 -10.48 -12.94 15.44
CA ARG A 216 -10.50 -13.12 13.99
C ARG A 216 -9.72 -11.98 13.34
N ILE A 217 -8.58 -12.30 12.75
CA ILE A 217 -7.73 -11.32 12.06
C ILE A 217 -7.94 -11.44 10.55
N LEU A 218 -8.30 -10.31 9.92
CA LEU A 218 -8.35 -10.15 8.47
C LEU A 218 -7.07 -9.47 8.00
N PHE A 219 -6.32 -10.12 7.11
CA PHE A 219 -5.19 -9.50 6.41
C PHE A 219 -5.66 -8.97 5.08
N GLU A 220 -5.56 -7.66 4.91
CA GLU A 220 -5.98 -6.94 3.72
C GLU A 220 -4.80 -6.79 2.75
N GLY A 221 -4.84 -7.52 1.65
CA GLY A 221 -3.86 -7.42 0.57
C GLY A 221 -4.13 -6.23 -0.34
N ALA A 222 -3.05 -5.54 -0.71
CA ALA A 222 -3.05 -4.50 -1.72
C ALA A 222 -2.58 -5.06 -3.08
N GLN A 223 -2.95 -4.42 -4.19
CA GLN A 223 -2.59 -4.89 -5.55
C GLN A 223 -2.99 -6.37 -5.81
N GLY A 224 -2.37 -7.06 -6.76
CA GLY A 224 -2.61 -8.47 -7.04
C GLY A 224 -1.33 -9.24 -7.28
N VAL A 225 -1.38 -10.56 -7.26
CA VAL A 225 -0.23 -11.48 -7.37
C VAL A 225 0.58 -11.22 -8.65
N LEU A 226 -0.06 -10.84 -9.75
CA LEU A 226 0.65 -10.59 -11.00
C LEU A 226 1.39 -9.22 -11.03
N LEU A 227 1.23 -8.42 -9.97
CA LEU A 227 2.04 -7.24 -9.68
C LEU A 227 3.06 -7.48 -8.57
N ASP A 228 3.21 -8.71 -8.06
CA ASP A 228 4.24 -9.05 -7.08
C ASP A 228 5.64 -8.78 -7.66
N VAL A 229 6.55 -8.27 -6.84
CA VAL A 229 7.93 -7.95 -7.28
C VAL A 229 8.71 -9.19 -7.76
N ASP A 230 8.43 -10.36 -7.19
CA ASP A 230 9.10 -11.62 -7.52
C ASP A 230 8.26 -12.48 -8.48
N HIS A 231 6.94 -12.52 -8.29
CA HIS A 231 6.06 -13.46 -8.98
C HIS A 231 5.23 -12.83 -10.11
N GLY A 232 5.29 -11.50 -10.25
CA GLY A 232 4.53 -10.76 -11.25
C GLY A 232 5.24 -10.62 -12.60
N THR A 233 4.66 -9.80 -13.47
CA THR A 233 5.21 -9.53 -14.82
C THR A 233 6.35 -8.52 -14.77
N TYR A 234 7.47 -8.86 -14.13
CA TYR A 234 8.63 -7.98 -13.99
C TYR A 234 9.15 -7.47 -15.35
N PRO A 235 9.54 -6.19 -15.49
CA PRO A 235 9.64 -5.14 -14.45
C PRO A 235 8.34 -4.38 -14.17
N TYR A 236 7.23 -4.72 -14.83
CA TYR A 236 5.95 -4.02 -14.72
C TYR A 236 5.13 -4.48 -13.52
N VAL A 237 5.69 -4.29 -12.34
CA VAL A 237 5.21 -4.79 -11.04
C VAL A 237 5.26 -3.68 -10.00
N THR A 238 4.72 -3.93 -8.80
CA THR A 238 5.02 -3.07 -7.65
C THR A 238 6.30 -3.54 -6.96
N SER A 239 6.81 -2.76 -6.00
CA SER A 239 8.08 -3.04 -5.31
C SER A 239 7.87 -3.78 -3.98
N SER A 240 6.69 -4.39 -3.80
CA SER A 240 6.33 -5.20 -2.65
C SER A 240 5.86 -6.58 -3.09
N ASN A 241 5.91 -7.53 -2.16
CA ASN A 241 5.26 -8.82 -2.35
C ASN A 241 3.76 -8.71 -2.03
N THR A 242 2.93 -9.09 -2.99
CA THR A 242 1.46 -9.03 -2.92
C THR A 242 0.86 -10.40 -2.58
N VAL A 243 1.66 -11.47 -2.60
CA VAL A 243 1.26 -12.83 -2.20
C VAL A 243 0.90 -12.95 -0.71
N ALA A 244 0.06 -13.94 -0.38
CA ALA A 244 -0.49 -14.11 0.97
C ALA A 244 0.56 -14.39 2.05
N ALA A 245 1.67 -15.06 1.70
CA ALA A 245 2.76 -15.35 2.64
C ALA A 245 3.33 -14.07 3.28
N SER A 246 3.31 -12.96 2.55
CA SER A 246 3.77 -11.64 3.00
C SER A 246 2.92 -11.07 4.13
N ALA A 247 1.70 -11.58 4.37
CA ALA A 247 0.90 -11.20 5.52
C ALA A 247 1.61 -11.53 6.84
N ALA A 248 2.39 -12.62 6.89
CA ALA A 248 3.18 -12.99 8.05
C ALA A 248 4.32 -11.99 8.29
N SER A 249 5.24 -11.88 7.34
CA SER A 249 6.43 -11.01 7.45
C SER A 249 6.08 -9.52 7.53
N GLY A 250 5.02 -9.10 6.84
CA GLY A 250 4.53 -7.72 6.79
C GLY A 250 3.72 -7.28 8.00
N SER A 251 3.37 -8.20 8.92
CA SER A 251 2.69 -7.88 10.18
C SER A 251 3.50 -8.24 11.44
N GLY A 252 4.61 -8.97 11.28
CA GLY A 252 5.41 -9.49 12.39
C GLY A 252 4.80 -10.73 13.05
N LEU A 253 3.89 -11.43 12.36
CA LEU A 253 3.33 -12.70 12.79
C LEU A 253 4.02 -13.87 12.10
N GLY A 254 3.99 -15.06 12.72
CA GLY A 254 4.53 -16.28 12.11
C GLY A 254 3.64 -16.80 10.97
N PRO A 255 4.18 -17.59 10.01
CA PRO A 255 3.43 -18.10 8.85
C PRO A 255 2.11 -18.80 9.19
N GLY A 256 2.06 -19.55 10.29
CA GLY A 256 0.82 -20.20 10.77
C GLY A 256 -0.28 -19.23 11.23
N ALA A 257 -0.07 -17.92 11.15
CA ALA A 257 -1.09 -16.91 11.45
C ALA A 257 -1.92 -16.49 10.24
N ILE A 258 -1.49 -16.73 9.01
CA ILE A 258 -2.15 -16.17 7.81
C ILE A 258 -3.55 -16.78 7.56
N GLY A 259 -3.78 -17.98 8.09
CA GLY A 259 -5.07 -18.64 8.06
C GLY A 259 -5.52 -19.01 6.64
N TYR A 260 -6.82 -18.85 6.37
CA TYR A 260 -7.40 -19.15 5.06
C TYR A 260 -7.03 -18.05 4.05
N VAL A 261 -6.55 -18.44 2.86
CA VAL A 261 -6.23 -17.50 1.79
C VAL A 261 -7.41 -17.39 0.84
N LEU A 262 -7.97 -16.19 0.71
CA LEU A 262 -9.05 -15.87 -0.22
C LEU A 262 -8.47 -15.07 -1.40
N GLY A 263 -8.28 -15.75 -2.53
CA GLY A 263 -7.91 -15.12 -3.80
C GLY A 263 -9.13 -14.52 -4.50
N ILE A 264 -9.09 -13.24 -4.80
CA ILE A 264 -10.15 -12.53 -5.52
C ILE A 264 -9.75 -12.40 -6.99
N ALA A 265 -10.58 -12.92 -7.88
CA ALA A 265 -10.44 -12.76 -9.32
C ALA A 265 -11.70 -12.10 -9.88
N LYS A 266 -11.53 -11.19 -10.84
CA LYS A 266 -12.62 -10.61 -11.61
C LYS A 266 -12.96 -11.53 -12.78
N ALA A 267 -14.22 -11.51 -13.25
CA ALA A 267 -14.71 -12.33 -14.37
C ALA A 267 -14.06 -12.00 -15.73
N TYR A 268 -13.25 -10.95 -15.77
CA TYR A 268 -12.41 -10.51 -16.87
C TYR A 268 -11.14 -9.91 -16.25
N THR A 269 -10.13 -9.59 -17.06
CA THR A 269 -8.87 -9.04 -16.56
C THR A 269 -8.77 -7.56 -16.87
N THR A 270 -8.12 -6.80 -15.99
CA THR A 270 -7.80 -5.39 -16.22
C THR A 270 -6.38 -5.06 -15.79
N ARG A 271 -5.80 -4.02 -16.41
CA ARG A 271 -4.44 -3.55 -16.10
C ARG A 271 -4.35 -2.02 -16.22
N VAL A 272 -3.82 -1.36 -15.20
CA VAL A 272 -3.71 0.11 -15.14
C VAL A 272 -2.42 0.64 -15.78
N GLY A 273 -1.29 -0.02 -15.47
CA GLY A 273 0.05 0.39 -15.91
C GLY A 273 0.48 -0.21 -17.25
N GLY A 274 1.75 0.01 -17.59
CA GLY A 274 2.40 -0.64 -18.72
C GLY A 274 2.57 -2.15 -18.50
N GLY A 275 3.16 -2.82 -19.48
CA GLY A 275 3.55 -4.23 -19.41
C GLY A 275 2.66 -5.20 -20.19
N PRO A 276 3.07 -6.48 -20.25
CA PRO A 276 2.41 -7.49 -21.08
C PRO A 276 0.98 -7.77 -20.60
N PHE A 277 0.08 -7.94 -21.54
CA PHE A 277 -1.31 -8.30 -21.27
C PHE A 277 -1.83 -9.25 -22.37
N PRO A 278 -1.60 -10.56 -22.23
CA PRO A 278 -1.85 -11.53 -23.31
C PRO A 278 -3.29 -11.58 -23.81
N THR A 279 -4.26 -11.33 -22.94
CA THR A 279 -5.70 -11.39 -23.25
C THR A 279 -6.32 -10.01 -23.48
N GLU A 280 -5.50 -8.97 -23.68
CA GLU A 280 -5.99 -7.61 -23.93
C GLU A 280 -6.86 -7.52 -25.17
N LEU A 281 -7.95 -6.76 -25.05
CA LEU A 281 -8.90 -6.50 -26.12
C LEU A 281 -8.79 -5.06 -26.61
N HIS A 282 -8.65 -4.91 -27.92
CA HIS A 282 -8.61 -3.63 -28.62
C HIS A 282 -9.86 -3.37 -29.48
N ASP A 283 -10.86 -4.26 -29.38
CA ASP A 283 -12.10 -4.23 -30.14
C ASP A 283 -13.27 -3.63 -29.32
N GLU A 284 -14.47 -3.68 -29.90
CA GLU A 284 -15.70 -3.19 -29.29
C GLU A 284 -16.06 -3.95 -28.00
N ILE A 285 -15.66 -5.22 -27.87
CA ILE A 285 -15.90 -6.02 -26.66
C ILE A 285 -15.03 -5.48 -25.51
N GLY A 286 -13.76 -5.21 -25.77
CA GLY A 286 -12.86 -4.58 -24.80
C GLY A 286 -13.40 -3.23 -24.29
N GLN A 287 -13.94 -2.43 -25.21
CA GLN A 287 -14.58 -1.15 -24.86
C GLN A 287 -15.83 -1.34 -24.01
N LEU A 288 -16.73 -2.25 -24.41
CA LEU A 288 -17.95 -2.58 -23.67
C LEU A 288 -17.66 -3.05 -22.23
N ILE A 289 -16.64 -3.92 -22.06
CA ILE A 289 -16.19 -4.38 -20.74
C ILE A 289 -15.71 -3.18 -19.90
N GLY A 290 -14.85 -2.34 -20.47
CA GLY A 290 -14.31 -1.17 -19.77
C GLY A 290 -15.40 -0.18 -19.32
N ASP A 291 -16.38 0.09 -20.18
CA ASP A 291 -17.44 1.05 -19.89
C ASP A 291 -18.45 0.50 -18.88
N ARG A 292 -18.87 -0.76 -19.04
CA ARG A 292 -19.80 -1.42 -18.11
C ARG A 292 -19.17 -1.68 -16.74
N GLY A 293 -17.88 -2.02 -16.72
CA GLY A 293 -17.09 -2.20 -15.50
C GLY A 293 -16.72 -0.89 -14.80
N ARG A 294 -16.90 0.26 -15.47
CA ARG A 294 -16.42 1.57 -15.04
C ARG A 294 -14.91 1.55 -14.75
N GLU A 295 -14.15 0.96 -15.67
CA GLU A 295 -12.73 0.67 -15.53
C GLU A 295 -11.86 1.92 -15.76
N PHE A 296 -11.98 2.85 -14.83
CA PHE A 296 -11.24 4.11 -14.78
C PHE A 296 -10.52 4.24 -13.44
N GLY A 297 -9.30 4.77 -13.45
CA GLY A 297 -8.55 5.03 -12.23
C GLY A 297 -9.28 6.05 -11.35
N THR A 298 -9.62 5.68 -10.11
CA THR A 298 -10.40 6.55 -9.18
C THR A 298 -9.75 7.90 -8.90
N ASN A 299 -8.41 7.96 -8.96
CA ASN A 299 -7.63 9.17 -8.70
C ASN A 299 -7.09 9.84 -9.97
N THR A 300 -6.92 9.09 -11.07
CA THR A 300 -6.26 9.57 -12.29
C THR A 300 -7.20 9.75 -13.48
N GLY A 301 -8.40 9.17 -13.42
CA GLY A 301 -9.34 9.11 -14.55
C GLY A 301 -8.85 8.25 -15.73
N ARG A 302 -7.64 7.68 -15.67
CA ARG A 302 -7.06 6.91 -16.77
C ARG A 302 -7.87 5.64 -17.02
N ARG A 303 -8.26 5.41 -18.27
CA ARG A 303 -8.92 4.17 -18.71
C ARG A 303 -7.96 3.00 -18.50
N ARG A 304 -8.45 1.93 -17.90
CA ARG A 304 -7.70 0.70 -17.72
C ARG A 304 -7.78 -0.15 -18.98
N ARG A 305 -6.72 -0.88 -19.26
CA ARG A 305 -6.71 -1.91 -20.31
C ARG A 305 -7.60 -3.05 -19.84
N CYS A 306 -8.42 -3.60 -20.73
CA CYS A 306 -9.38 -4.66 -20.43
C CYS A 306 -9.14 -5.86 -21.33
N GLY A 307 -9.42 -7.06 -20.83
CA GLY A 307 -9.16 -8.30 -21.55
C GLY A 307 -9.99 -9.47 -21.04
N TRP A 308 -9.95 -10.59 -21.78
CA TRP A 308 -10.63 -11.81 -21.35
C TRP A 308 -10.09 -12.34 -20.02
N PHE A 309 -10.90 -13.14 -19.32
CA PHE A 309 -10.42 -13.89 -18.16
C PHE A 309 -9.24 -14.78 -18.56
N ASP A 310 -8.13 -14.66 -17.84
CA ASP A 310 -6.95 -15.48 -18.05
C ASP A 310 -6.86 -16.58 -16.98
N ALA A 311 -7.29 -17.78 -17.36
CA ALA A 311 -7.25 -18.94 -16.47
C ALA A 311 -5.83 -19.48 -16.24
N VAL A 312 -4.87 -19.17 -17.11
CA VAL A 312 -3.47 -19.58 -16.94
C VAL A 312 -2.84 -18.75 -15.82
N LEU A 313 -2.98 -17.43 -15.91
CA LEU A 313 -2.45 -16.52 -14.89
C LEU A 313 -3.18 -16.67 -13.55
N THR A 314 -4.49 -16.90 -13.56
CA THR A 314 -5.25 -17.14 -12.32
C THR A 314 -4.83 -18.45 -11.63
N ARG A 315 -4.36 -19.47 -12.38
CA ARG A 315 -3.84 -20.72 -11.82
C ARG A 315 -2.45 -20.55 -11.19
N GLN A 316 -1.66 -19.60 -11.69
CA GLN A 316 -0.34 -19.27 -11.15
C GLN A 316 -0.45 -18.55 -9.80
N ALA A 317 -1.48 -17.72 -9.63
CA ALA A 317 -1.75 -16.93 -8.42
C ALA A 317 -2.21 -17.79 -7.24
#